data_AF-A0A432FH06-F1
#
_entry.id   AF-A0A432FH06-F1
#
_cell.length_a   1.000
_cell.length_b   1.000
_cell.length_c   1.000
_cell.angle_alpha   90.00
_cell.angle_beta   90.00
_cell.angle_gamma   90.00
#
_symmetry.space_group_name_H-M   'P 1'
#
loop_
_entity.id
_entity.type
_entity.pdbx_description
1 polymer ?
#
loop_
_entity_poly.entity_id
_entity_poly.type
_entity_poly.pdbx_seq_one_letter_code
_entity_poly.pdbx_strand_id
1 'polypeptide(L)' 'MSQEERKLMQLIDERILNATPEELTKLQQADISTQLDGVWFYDICNLSDQIQQKQNITTNKLFSK' A
#
# COMPACT_ATOMS: atom_id res chain seq x y z
N MET A 1 6.71 16.00 -1.85
CA MET A 1 7.32 14.95 -2.69
C MET A 1 8.81 14.81 -2.41
N SER A 2 9.14 14.23 -1.27
CA SER A 2 10.49 13.83 -0.84
C SER A 2 10.96 12.57 -1.59
N GLN A 3 12.19 12.12 -1.34
CA GLN A 3 12.66 10.85 -1.93
C GLN A 3 11.97 9.64 -1.31
N GLU A 4 11.64 9.71 -0.03
CA GLU A 4 10.96 8.67 0.74
C GLU A 4 9.53 8.50 0.23
N GLU A 5 8.81 9.61 0.01
CA GLU A 5 7.47 9.60 -0.56
C GLU A 5 7.48 8.98 -1.97
N ARG A 6 8.47 9.31 -2.81
CA ARG A 6 8.61 8.69 -4.14
C ARG A 6 8.87 7.19 -4.08
N LYS A 7 9.70 6.72 -3.14
CA LYS A 7 9.94 5.29 -2.94
C LYS A 7 8.68 4.56 -2.48
N LEU A 8 7.88 5.19 -1.62
CA LEU A 8 6.60 4.63 -1.19
C LEU A 8 5.63 4.48 -2.37
N MET A 9 5.53 5.49 -3.22
CA MET A 9 4.70 5.43 -4.43
C MET A 9 5.15 4.31 -5.37
N GLN A 10 6.46 4.13 -5.58
CA GLN A 10 6.98 3.04 -6.39
C GLN A 10 6.59 1.65 -5.85
N LEU A 11 6.59 1.46 -4.53
CA LEU A 11 6.13 0.20 -3.92
C LEU A 11 4.63 -0.03 -4.11
N ILE A 12 3.84 1.04 -4.09
CA ILE A 12 2.40 0.99 -4.38
C ILE A 12 2.17 0.62 -5.84
N ASP A 13 2.89 1.25 -6.77
CA ASP A 13 2.78 0.99 -8.20
C ASP A 13 3.12 -0.48 -8.52
N GLU A 14 4.22 -1.00 -7.99
CA GLU A 14 4.59 -2.42 -8.14
C GLU A 14 3.51 -3.36 -7.61
N ARG A 15 2.85 -3.00 -6.51
CA ARG A 15 1.75 -3.81 -5.97
C ARG A 15 0.54 -3.80 -6.90
N ILE A 16 0.18 -2.65 -7.46
CA ILE A 16 -0.94 -2.53 -8.40
C ILE A 16 -0.69 -3.37 -9.64
N LEU A 17 0.53 -3.31 -10.19
CA LEU A 17 0.92 -4.06 -11.38
C LEU A 17 0.87 -5.58 -11.17
N ASN A 18 1.11 -6.04 -9.95
CA ASN A 18 1.11 -7.46 -9.58
C ASN A 18 -0.17 -7.90 -8.84
N ALA A 19 -1.17 -7.02 -8.69
CA ALA A 19 -2.39 -7.33 -7.95
C ALA A 19 -3.26 -8.35 -8.69
N THR A 20 -3.98 -9.17 -7.93
CA THR A 20 -5.03 -10.00 -8.52
C THR A 20 -6.20 -9.12 -9.01
N PRO A 21 -7.02 -9.59 -9.97
CA PRO A 21 -8.18 -8.82 -10.43
C PRO A 21 -9.15 -8.42 -9.30
N GLU A 22 -9.31 -9.26 -8.28
CA GLU A 22 -10.15 -8.96 -7.11
C GLU A 22 -9.57 -7.81 -6.28
N GLU A 23 -8.26 -7.83 -6.01
CA GLU A 23 -7.58 -6.76 -5.29
C GLU A 23 -7.58 -5.46 -6.09
N LEU A 24 -7.35 -5.54 -7.40
CA LEU A 24 -7.38 -4.38 -8.29
C LEU A 24 -8.78 -3.73 -8.31
N THR A 25 -9.84 -4.54 -8.30
CA THR A 25 -11.22 -4.04 -8.22
C THR A 25 -11.47 -3.28 -6.92
N LYS A 26 -10.95 -3.78 -5.78
CA LYS A 26 -11.07 -3.10 -4.48
C LYS A 26 -10.30 -1.78 -4.47
N LEU A 27 -9.08 -1.76 -5.02
CA LEU A 27 -8.26 -0.56 -5.16
C LEU A 27 -8.95 0.50 -6.03
N GLN A 28 -9.51 0.09 -7.16
CA GLN A 28 -10.25 0.97 -8.06
C GLN A 28 -11.53 1.51 -7.40
N GLN A 29 -12.24 0.69 -6.64
CA GLN A 29 -13.44 1.13 -5.93
C GLN A 29 -13.12 2.17 -4.86
N ALA A 30 -12.01 1.99 -4.13
CA ALA A 30 -11.53 2.98 -3.17
C ALA A 30 -11.16 4.30 -3.86
N ASP A 31 -10.39 4.25 -4.95
CA ASP A 31 -10.00 5.44 -5.73
C ASP A 31 -11.23 6.23 -6.21
N ILE A 32 -12.19 5.56 -6.84
CA ILE A 32 -13.43 6.19 -7.32
C ILE A 32 -14.21 6.83 -6.17
N SER A 33 -14.27 6.18 -5.01
CA SER A 33 -15.04 6.68 -3.86
C SER A 33 -14.47 7.95 -3.25
N THR A 34 -13.16 8.18 -3.39
CA THR A 34 -12.43 9.29 -2.75
C THR A 34 -11.99 10.38 -3.74
N GLN A 35 -12.06 10.12 -5.05
CA GLN A 35 -11.61 11.06 -6.08
C GLN A 35 -12.40 12.38 -6.06
N LEU A 36 -13.67 12.34 -5.64
CA LEU A 36 -14.50 13.53 -5.48
C LEU A 36 -14.21 14.31 -4.18
N ASP A 37 -13.52 13.68 -3.21
CA ASP A 37 -13.12 14.30 -1.95
C ASP A 37 -11.79 15.06 -2.07
N GLY A 38 -11.18 15.06 -3.25
CA GLY A 38 -9.88 15.70 -3.50
C GLY A 38 -8.71 14.98 -2.82
N VAL A 39 -8.93 13.75 -2.34
CA VAL A 39 -7.91 12.94 -1.69
C VAL A 39 -7.15 12.13 -2.74
N TRP A 40 -5.83 12.13 -2.62
CA TRP A 40 -4.99 11.40 -3.56
C TRP A 40 -4.97 9.91 -3.21
N PHE A 41 -4.98 9.07 -4.25
CA PHE A 41 -4.95 7.62 -4.11
C PHE A 41 -3.82 7.12 -3.18
N TYR A 42 -2.63 7.71 -3.27
CA TYR A 42 -1.48 7.29 -2.48
C TYR A 42 -1.60 7.61 -0.97
N ASP A 43 -2.50 8.52 -0.60
CA ASP A 43 -2.78 8.86 0.80
C ASP A 43 -3.79 7.88 1.44
N ILE A 44 -4.70 7.34 0.63
CA ILE A 44 -5.76 6.41 1.07
C ILE A 44 -5.40 4.95 0.88
N CYS A 45 -4.41 4.66 0.04
CA CYS A 45 -3.93 3.30 -0.22
C CYS A 45 -3.14 2.84 1.00
N ASN A 46 -3.87 2.58 2.09
CA ASN A 46 -3.35 2.11 3.35
C ASN A 46 -2.74 0.73 3.09
N LEU A 47 -1.41 0.71 2.95
CA LEU A 47 -0.59 -0.48 3.04
C LEU A 47 -0.62 -1.13 4.44
N SER A 48 -1.35 -0.55 5.40
CA SER A 48 -1.38 -0.93 6.82
C SER A 48 -1.64 -2.42 7.04
N ASP A 49 -2.57 -3.03 6.30
CA ASP A 49 -2.97 -4.42 6.54
C ASP A 49 -1.89 -5.47 6.15
N GLN A 50 -0.87 -5.07 5.36
CA GLN A 50 0.21 -5.98 4.94
C GLN A 50 1.63 -5.53 5.32
N ILE A 51 1.90 -4.22 5.45
CA ILE A 51 3.20 -3.78 6.01
C ILE A 51 3.31 -4.24 7.47
N GLN A 52 2.23 -4.21 8.26
CA GLN A 52 2.26 -4.76 9.62
C GLN A 52 2.53 -6.27 9.62
N GLN A 53 2.04 -7.04 8.64
CA GLN A 53 2.36 -8.47 8.53
C GLN A 53 3.84 -8.70 8.17
N LYS A 54 4.38 -7.95 7.20
CA LYS A 54 5.79 -8.10 6.78
C LYS A 54 6.78 -7.58 7.84
N GLN A 55 6.41 -6.53 8.59
CA GLN A 55 7.18 -6.06 9.74
C GLN A 55 7.13 -7.07 10.89
N ASN A 56 5.96 -7.66 11.21
CA ASN A 56 5.87 -8.71 12.23
C ASN A 56 6.72 -9.94 11.91
N ILE A 57 6.78 -10.37 10.65
CA ILE A 57 7.63 -11.52 10.26
C ILE A 57 9.13 -11.19 10.42
N THR A 58 9.53 -9.94 10.20
CA THR A 58 10.93 -9.53 10.26
C THR A 58 11.38 -9.21 11.70
N THR A 59 10.49 -8.65 12.55
CA THR A 59 10.79 -8.39 13.96
C THR A 59 10.78 -9.66 14.81
N ASN A 60 9.94 -10.64 14.50
CA ASN A 60 9.93 -11.93 15.23
C ASN A 60 11.15 -12.80 14.94
N LYS A 61 11.83 -12.58 13.80
CA LYS A 61 13.06 -13.31 13.44
C LYS A 61 14.34 -12.68 14.00
N LEU A 62 14.27 -11.44 14.50
CA LEU A 62 15.42 -10.73 15.08
C LEU A 62 15.49 -10.85 16.62
N PHE A 63 14.43 -11.36 17.28
CA PHE A 63 14.39 -11.54 18.74
C PHE A 63 14.35 -13.01 19.19
N SER A 64 14.69 -13.96 18.31
CA SER A 64 14.89 -15.36 18.72
C SER A 64 16.39 -15.71 18.75
N LYS A 65 16.90 -15.74 19.99
CA LYS A 65 18.23 -16.13 20.50
C LYS A 65 19.36 -15.11 20.46
#